data_AF-A0AAX1QBZ0-F1
#
_entry.id   AF-A0AAX1QBZ0-F1
#
_cell.length_a   1.000
_cell.length_b   1.000
_cell.length_c   1.000
_cell.angle_alpha   90.00
_cell.angle_beta   90.00
_cell.angle_gamma   90.00
#
_symmetry.space_group_name_H-M   'P 1'
#
loop_
_entity.id
_entity.type
_entity.pdbx_description
1 polymer ?
#
loop_
_entity_poly.entity_id
_entity_poly.type
_entity_poly.pdbx_seq_one_letter_code
_entity_poly.pdbx_strand_id
1 'polypeptide(L)'
;MHEEYVKEVHNIIQYIEDNIMNEHLSDNIVKELKYSPFHFHRIFQRIVGMSVSTYIKKRKMTYAASDLMREEERILDIALKYCFSSQEAFTRAFQKMYGMSPGKYRKYARKLMMKRKEKRMDYNLPKGWMPAGTHLQYYDMGVDYKQIHEGKASGYITGEEGSNVGFATMGQTFKANKYRGERVRFSGFLKTENVNNGAMLWMRVDGENGETLNFDNMENRSVKGTTNWNQYEVVLDVPESSIGIAFGMMLAGEGKAWVDSLAFEVVDKTVPVTAASIGEYIPEEPVNLTFEL
;
A
#
# COMPACT_ATOMS: atom_id res chain seq x y z
N MET A 1 -24.34 -25.30 -22.40
CA MET A 1 -23.51 -24.97 -23.59
C MET A 1 -22.76 -23.65 -23.45
N HIS A 2 -23.33 -22.59 -22.85
CA HIS A 2 -22.62 -21.29 -22.71
C HIS A 2 -21.50 -21.28 -21.65
N GLU A 3 -21.65 -21.99 -20.53
CA GLU A 3 -20.65 -21.99 -19.44
C GLU A 3 -19.33 -22.68 -19.80
N GLU A 4 -19.38 -23.76 -20.58
CA GLU A 4 -18.20 -24.52 -20.99
C GLU A 4 -17.26 -23.69 -21.88
N TYR A 5 -17.83 -22.92 -22.83
CA TYR A 5 -17.06 -22.01 -23.68
C TYR A 5 -16.46 -20.83 -22.90
N VAL A 6 -17.16 -20.32 -21.89
CA VAL A 6 -16.64 -19.25 -21.02
C VAL A 6 -15.46 -19.77 -20.19
N LYS A 7 -15.59 -20.99 -19.62
CA LYS A 7 -14.52 -21.64 -18.87
C LYS A 7 -13.29 -21.91 -19.75
N GLU A 8 -13.49 -22.39 -20.98
CA GLU A 8 -12.39 -22.64 -21.91
C GLU A 8 -11.67 -21.33 -22.31
N VAL A 9 -12.42 -20.27 -22.61
CA VAL A 9 -11.83 -18.94 -22.90
C VAL A 9 -11.07 -18.40 -21.69
N HIS A 10 -11.58 -18.59 -20.47
CA HIS A 10 -10.89 -18.18 -19.25
C HIS A 10 -9.56 -18.93 -19.07
N ASN A 11 -9.54 -20.25 -19.27
CA ASN A 11 -8.32 -21.05 -19.19
C ASN A 11 -7.27 -20.60 -20.22
N ILE A 12 -7.68 -20.30 -21.45
CA ILE A 12 -6.74 -19.80 -22.47
C ILE A 12 -6.26 -18.38 -22.16
N ILE A 13 -7.10 -17.52 -21.59
CA ILE A 13 -6.66 -16.21 -21.11
C ILE A 13 -5.59 -16.39 -20.03
N GLN A 14 -5.82 -17.25 -19.04
CA GLN A 14 -4.85 -17.53 -18.00
C GLN A 14 -3.52 -18.04 -18.61
N TYR A 15 -3.60 -18.99 -19.53
CA TYR A 15 -2.44 -19.51 -20.25
C TYR A 15 -1.68 -18.40 -21.01
N ILE A 16 -2.39 -17.47 -21.66
CA ILE A 16 -1.80 -16.33 -22.36
C ILE A 16 -1.05 -15.42 -21.37
N GLU A 17 -1.64 -15.13 -20.22
CA GLU A 17 -1.02 -14.25 -19.21
C GLU A 17 0.24 -14.90 -18.61
N ASP A 18 0.21 -16.20 -18.32
CA ASP A 18 1.34 -16.95 -17.76
C ASP A 18 2.49 -17.14 -18.76
N ASN A 19 2.20 -17.05 -20.06
CA ASN A 19 3.17 -17.29 -21.14
C ASN A 19 3.39 -16.05 -22.02
N ILE A 20 3.10 -14.85 -21.53
CA ILE A 20 3.07 -13.63 -22.35
C ILE A 20 4.43 -13.28 -22.99
N MET A 21 5.53 -13.74 -22.40
CA MET A 21 6.91 -13.52 -22.89
C MET A 21 7.40 -14.67 -23.79
N ASN A 22 6.59 -15.69 -24.04
CA ASN A 22 6.95 -16.82 -24.88
C ASN A 22 6.81 -16.46 -26.37
N GLU A 23 7.87 -16.66 -27.15
CA GLU A 23 7.92 -16.39 -28.60
C GLU A 23 6.91 -17.25 -29.37
N HIS A 24 6.74 -18.51 -28.97
CA HIS A 24 5.87 -19.48 -29.63
C HIS A 24 4.46 -19.52 -29.03
N LEU A 25 4.05 -18.48 -28.28
CA LEU A 25 2.76 -18.45 -27.59
C LEU A 25 1.58 -18.74 -28.51
N SER A 26 1.56 -18.18 -29.73
CA SER A 26 0.45 -18.40 -30.67
C SER A 26 0.37 -19.85 -31.15
N ASP A 27 1.51 -20.50 -31.39
CA ASP A 27 1.57 -21.90 -31.81
C ASP A 27 1.23 -22.84 -30.65
N ASN A 28 1.64 -22.48 -29.43
CA ASN A 28 1.35 -23.26 -28.23
C ASN A 28 -0.13 -23.21 -27.87
N ILE A 29 -0.78 -22.05 -28.01
CA ILE A 29 -2.24 -21.93 -27.79
C ILE A 29 -2.97 -22.94 -28.67
N VAL A 30 -2.60 -23.06 -29.96
CA VAL A 30 -3.26 -23.98 -30.89
C VAL A 30 -3.15 -25.44 -30.45
N LYS A 31 -2.04 -25.84 -29.81
CA LYS A 31 -1.83 -27.20 -29.29
C LYS A 31 -2.67 -27.49 -28.05
N GLU A 32 -2.99 -26.46 -27.26
CA GLU A 32 -3.83 -26.57 -26.06
C GLU A 32 -5.34 -26.56 -26.36
N LEU A 33 -5.74 -26.27 -27.60
CA LEU A 33 -7.16 -26.20 -27.95
C LEU A 33 -7.80 -27.58 -28.07
N LYS A 34 -8.93 -27.76 -27.38
CA LYS A 34 -9.83 -28.91 -27.59
C LYS A 34 -10.66 -28.82 -28.87
N TYR A 35 -10.66 -27.66 -29.52
CA TYR A 35 -11.44 -27.36 -30.72
C TYR A 35 -10.53 -26.98 -31.89
N SER A 36 -11.09 -26.99 -33.10
CA SER A 36 -10.37 -26.43 -34.25
C SER A 36 -10.03 -24.95 -34.00
N PRO A 37 -8.85 -24.46 -34.45
CA PRO A 37 -8.44 -23.07 -34.27
C PRO A 37 -9.48 -22.06 -34.76
N PHE A 38 -10.15 -22.38 -35.88
CA PHE A 38 -11.21 -21.56 -36.45
C PHE A 38 -12.42 -21.42 -35.52
N HIS A 39 -12.85 -22.52 -34.91
CA HIS A 39 -13.98 -22.52 -33.97
C HIS A 39 -13.64 -21.72 -32.71
N PHE A 40 -12.43 -21.93 -32.17
CA PHE A 40 -11.95 -21.21 -31.00
C PHE A 40 -11.85 -19.70 -31.25
N HIS A 41 -11.25 -19.26 -32.36
CA HIS A 41 -11.14 -17.83 -32.66
C HIS A 41 -12.49 -17.12 -32.69
N ARG A 42 -13.51 -17.76 -33.27
CA ARG A 42 -14.87 -17.22 -33.32
C ARG A 42 -15.49 -17.10 -31.93
N ILE A 43 -15.27 -18.09 -31.07
CA ILE A 43 -15.78 -18.08 -29.68
C ILE A 43 -15.06 -17.03 -28.84
N PHE A 44 -13.73 -17.02 -28.89
CA PHE A 44 -12.92 -16.04 -28.18
C PHE A 44 -13.30 -14.62 -28.58
N GLN A 45 -13.43 -14.34 -29.88
CA GLN A 45 -13.84 -13.02 -30.35
C GLN A 45 -15.25 -12.64 -29.89
N ARG A 46 -16.18 -13.60 -29.87
CA ARG A 46 -17.55 -13.36 -29.38
C ARG A 46 -17.59 -13.05 -27.88
N ILE A 47 -16.72 -13.68 -27.07
CA ILE A 47 -16.68 -13.51 -25.62
C ILE A 47 -15.84 -12.28 -25.21
N VAL A 48 -14.64 -12.13 -25.77
CA VAL A 48 -13.64 -11.11 -25.39
C VAL A 48 -13.81 -9.82 -26.20
N GLY A 49 -14.57 -9.85 -27.30
CA GLY A 49 -14.82 -8.71 -28.18
C GLY A 49 -13.65 -8.36 -29.10
N MET A 50 -12.58 -9.15 -29.13
CA MET A 50 -11.43 -8.96 -30.03
C MET A 50 -10.77 -10.30 -30.36
N SER A 51 -9.97 -10.33 -31.43
CA SER A 51 -9.23 -11.54 -31.77
C SER A 51 -8.13 -11.85 -30.75
N VAL A 52 -7.80 -13.13 -30.60
CA VAL A 52 -6.74 -13.63 -29.72
C VAL A 52 -5.41 -12.92 -29.98
N SER A 53 -5.03 -12.76 -31.26
CA SER A 53 -3.80 -12.05 -31.63
C SER A 53 -3.82 -10.58 -31.23
N THR A 54 -4.99 -9.92 -31.29
CA THR A 54 -5.15 -8.54 -30.82
C THR A 54 -5.01 -8.47 -29.31
N TYR A 55 -5.63 -9.41 -28.60
CA TYR A 55 -5.54 -9.51 -27.14
C TYR A 55 -4.09 -9.68 -26.68
N ILE A 56 -3.36 -10.68 -27.19
CA ILE A 56 -1.95 -10.93 -26.89
C ILE A 56 -1.12 -9.67 -27.15
N LYS A 57 -1.31 -9.02 -28.31
CA LYS A 57 -0.57 -7.80 -28.66
C LYS A 57 -0.85 -6.66 -27.67
N LYS A 58 -2.09 -6.50 -27.22
CA LYS A 58 -2.44 -5.49 -26.21
C LYS A 58 -1.80 -5.80 -24.85
N ARG A 59 -1.85 -7.06 -24.41
CA ARG A 59 -1.26 -7.48 -23.14
C ARG A 59 0.25 -7.31 -23.13
N LYS A 60 0.95 -7.75 -24.18
CA LYS A 60 2.39 -7.49 -24.38
C LYS A 60 2.74 -6.00 -24.29
N MET A 61 1.94 -5.13 -24.91
CA MET A 61 2.13 -3.68 -24.80
C MET A 61 1.93 -3.13 -23.39
N THR A 62 0.93 -3.63 -22.66
CA THR A 62 0.67 -3.23 -21.26
C THR A 62 1.84 -3.59 -20.34
N TYR A 63 2.35 -4.82 -20.44
CA TYR A 63 3.52 -5.22 -19.66
C TYR A 63 4.76 -4.42 -20.05
N ALA A 64 5.02 -4.23 -21.35
CA ALA A 64 6.11 -3.38 -21.82
C ALA A 64 6.00 -1.93 -21.33
N ALA A 65 4.78 -1.37 -21.25
CA ALA A 65 4.56 -0.03 -20.69
C ALA A 65 4.92 0.04 -19.19
N SER A 66 4.59 -1.00 -18.42
CA SER A 66 5.00 -1.11 -17.01
C SER A 66 6.52 -1.16 -16.86
N ASP A 67 7.20 -1.99 -17.65
CA ASP A 67 8.67 -2.11 -17.59
C ASP A 67 9.36 -0.79 -18.00
N LEU A 68 8.82 -0.11 -19.01
CA LEU A 68 9.28 1.22 -19.41
C LEU A 68 9.19 2.28 -18.30
N MET A 69 8.30 2.10 -17.31
CA MET A 69 8.20 2.99 -16.15
C MET A 69 9.18 2.64 -15.03
N ARG A 70 9.48 1.36 -14.84
CA ARG A 70 10.17 0.83 -13.65
C ARG A 70 11.68 0.73 -13.84
N GLU A 71 12.16 0.50 -15.05
CA GLU A 71 13.54 0.07 -15.30
C GLU A 71 14.29 0.96 -16.31
N GLU A 72 15.63 0.94 -16.24
CA GLU A 72 16.52 1.59 -17.22
C GLU A 72 16.92 0.68 -18.39
N GLU A 73 16.24 -0.46 -18.57
CA GLU A 73 16.49 -1.39 -19.69
C GLU A 73 16.43 -0.66 -21.04
N ARG A 74 17.19 -1.11 -22.05
CA ARG A 74 17.12 -0.47 -23.37
C ARG A 74 15.74 -0.76 -23.98
N ILE A 75 15.20 0.19 -24.75
CA ILE A 75 13.90 -0.01 -25.42
C ILE A 75 13.94 -1.25 -26.33
N LEU A 76 15.10 -1.53 -26.94
CA LEU A 76 15.33 -2.76 -27.69
C LEU A 76 15.18 -4.02 -26.83
N ASP A 77 15.75 -4.05 -25.62
CA ASP A 77 15.68 -5.22 -24.74
C ASP A 77 14.23 -5.51 -24.33
N ILE A 78 13.47 -4.46 -23.98
CA ILE A 78 12.03 -4.55 -23.71
C ILE A 78 11.28 -5.04 -24.96
N ALA A 79 11.62 -4.54 -26.15
CA ALA A 79 10.99 -5.01 -27.39
C ALA A 79 11.21 -6.52 -27.60
N LEU A 80 12.44 -7.00 -27.40
CA LEU A 80 12.79 -8.41 -27.54
C LEU A 80 12.14 -9.28 -26.45
N LYS A 81 12.12 -8.81 -25.19
CA LYS A 81 11.45 -9.46 -24.05
C LYS A 81 9.99 -9.77 -24.31
N TYR A 82 9.30 -8.90 -25.06
CA TYR A 82 7.90 -9.09 -25.46
C TYR A 82 7.74 -9.61 -26.91
N CYS A 83 8.78 -10.25 -27.44
CA CYS A 83 8.83 -10.93 -28.74
C CYS A 83 8.51 -10.03 -29.95
N PHE A 84 8.98 -8.78 -29.94
CA PHE A 84 9.00 -7.95 -31.14
C PHE A 84 10.27 -8.22 -31.93
N SER A 85 10.13 -8.42 -33.25
CA SER A 85 11.27 -8.69 -34.13
C SER A 85 12.25 -7.52 -34.27
N SER A 86 11.81 -6.29 -33.93
CA SER A 86 12.68 -5.11 -33.93
C SER A 86 12.13 -3.99 -33.04
N GLN A 87 13.01 -3.06 -32.65
CA GLN A 87 12.62 -1.86 -31.90
C GLN A 87 11.65 -0.96 -32.70
N GLU A 88 11.77 -0.91 -34.02
CA GLU A 88 10.91 -0.12 -34.90
C GLU A 88 9.49 -0.72 -34.94
N ALA A 89 9.38 -2.05 -35.00
CA ALA A 89 8.10 -2.74 -34.93
C ALA A 89 7.40 -2.48 -33.58
N PHE A 90 8.15 -2.58 -32.49
CA PHE A 90 7.67 -2.25 -31.14
C PHE A 90 7.23 -0.78 -31.05
N THR A 91 8.07 0.16 -31.49
CA THR A 91 7.79 1.60 -31.41
C THR A 91 6.52 1.99 -32.15
N ARG A 92 6.31 1.47 -33.37
CA ARG A 92 5.08 1.73 -34.15
C ARG A 92 3.84 1.16 -33.45
N ALA A 93 3.93 -0.04 -32.91
CA ALA A 93 2.82 -0.67 -32.18
C ALA A 93 2.50 0.10 -30.88
N PHE A 94 3.52 0.47 -30.12
CA PHE A 94 3.40 1.21 -28.87
C PHE A 94 2.81 2.60 -29.10
N GLN A 95 3.28 3.33 -30.11
CA GLN A 95 2.76 4.64 -30.46
C GLN A 95 1.30 4.58 -30.93
N LYS A 96 0.93 3.54 -31.69
CA LYS A 96 -0.48 3.31 -32.08
C LYS A 96 -1.39 3.10 -30.87
N MET A 97 -0.88 2.50 -29.79
CA MET A 97 -1.65 2.23 -28.57
C MET A 97 -1.68 3.41 -27.59
N TYR A 98 -0.53 3.98 -27.27
CA TYR A 98 -0.36 4.98 -26.20
C TYR A 98 -0.24 6.42 -26.70
N GLY A 99 -0.31 6.64 -28.02
CA GLY A 99 -0.23 7.98 -28.63
C GLY A 99 1.17 8.61 -28.61
N MET A 100 2.19 7.92 -28.10
CA MET A 100 3.56 8.40 -28.02
C MET A 100 4.59 7.28 -28.14
N SER A 101 5.84 7.61 -28.50
CA SER A 101 6.91 6.61 -28.59
C SER A 101 7.33 6.10 -27.20
N PRO A 102 7.88 4.87 -27.09
CA PRO A 102 8.35 4.30 -25.82
C PRO A 102 9.31 5.22 -25.06
N GLY A 103 10.24 5.87 -25.77
CA GLY A 103 11.19 6.80 -25.15
C GLY A 103 10.52 8.07 -24.59
N LYS A 104 9.52 8.62 -25.29
CA LYS A 104 8.71 9.74 -24.77
C LYS A 104 7.88 9.31 -23.57
N TYR A 105 7.28 8.13 -23.62
CA TYR A 105 6.51 7.54 -22.53
C TYR A 105 7.36 7.36 -21.26
N ARG A 106 8.55 6.76 -21.40
CA ARG A 106 9.53 6.62 -20.31
C ARG A 106 9.91 7.96 -19.71
N LYS A 107 10.22 8.97 -20.53
CA LYS A 107 10.57 10.32 -20.04
C LYS A 107 9.40 10.99 -19.32
N TYR A 108 8.18 10.83 -19.84
CA TYR A 108 6.97 11.34 -19.21
C TYR A 108 6.70 10.68 -17.86
N ALA A 109 6.75 9.34 -17.80
CA ALA A 109 6.59 8.56 -16.58
C ALA A 109 7.66 8.94 -15.54
N ARG A 110 8.94 9.05 -15.96
CA ARG A 110 10.04 9.49 -15.09
C ARG A 110 9.81 10.91 -14.56
N LYS A 111 9.36 11.85 -15.40
CA LYS A 111 9.03 13.21 -14.96
C LYS A 111 7.86 13.23 -13.98
N LEU A 112 6.83 12.41 -14.19
CA LEU A 112 5.69 12.28 -13.29
C LEU A 112 6.12 11.69 -11.93
N MET A 113 6.94 10.65 -11.95
CA MET A 113 7.53 10.03 -10.76
C MET A 113 8.48 10.98 -10.04
N MET A 114 9.31 11.74 -10.75
CA MET A 114 10.20 12.76 -10.18
C MET A 114 9.41 13.92 -9.59
N LYS A 115 8.37 14.42 -10.26
CA LYS A 115 7.49 15.46 -9.70
C LYS A 115 6.77 14.97 -8.43
N ARG A 116 6.36 13.70 -8.39
CA ARG A 116 5.84 13.04 -7.18
C ARG A 116 6.91 12.85 -6.09
N LYS A 117 8.18 12.63 -6.46
CA LYS A 117 9.32 12.48 -5.55
C LYS A 117 9.86 13.82 -5.03
N GLU A 118 9.74 14.90 -5.79
CA GLU A 118 10.08 16.28 -5.40
C GLU A 118 9.06 16.84 -4.41
N LYS A 119 7.77 16.48 -4.54
CA LYS A 119 6.75 16.76 -3.51
C LYS A 119 7.04 16.03 -2.16
N ARG A 120 7.97 15.05 -2.16
CA ARG A 120 8.09 13.96 -1.17
C ARG A 120 9.15 14.18 -0.07
N MET A 121 9.78 15.36 0.01
CA MET A 121 10.77 15.67 1.06
C MET A 121 10.56 17.02 1.76
N ASP A 122 9.48 17.73 1.46
CA ASP A 122 9.12 18.98 2.14
C ASP A 122 7.75 18.82 2.82
N TYR A 123 7.64 17.81 3.68
CA TYR A 123 6.49 17.73 4.56
C TYR A 123 6.59 18.89 5.55
N ASN A 124 5.57 19.75 5.59
CA ASN A 124 5.47 20.82 6.57
C ASN A 124 5.06 20.25 7.94
N LEU A 125 5.94 19.42 8.52
CA LEU A 125 5.75 18.81 9.82
C LEU A 125 6.15 19.79 10.93
N PRO A 126 5.47 19.76 12.09
CA PRO A 126 5.92 20.52 13.25
C PRO A 126 7.33 20.10 13.66
N LYS A 127 8.10 21.03 14.24
CA LYS A 127 9.44 20.75 14.76
C LYS A 127 9.42 19.54 15.71
N GLY A 128 10.30 18.58 15.47
CA GLY A 128 10.42 17.35 16.27
C GLY A 128 9.56 16.18 15.78
N TRP A 129 8.62 16.42 14.86
CA TRP A 129 7.84 15.36 14.23
C TRP A 129 8.56 14.83 13.00
N MET A 130 8.55 13.50 12.87
CA MET A 130 9.22 12.80 11.77
C MET A 130 8.23 11.89 11.04
N PRO A 131 8.33 11.81 9.70
CA PRO A 131 7.55 10.86 8.92
C PRO A 131 8.17 9.47 9.01
N ALA A 132 7.33 8.43 9.05
CA ALA A 132 7.77 7.05 8.83
C ALA A 132 6.64 6.23 8.17
N GLY A 133 6.96 5.05 7.65
CA GLY A 133 5.97 4.16 7.04
C GLY A 133 6.43 3.52 5.74
N THR A 134 5.48 2.90 5.05
CA THR A 134 5.69 2.21 3.78
C THR A 134 4.92 2.90 2.67
N HIS A 135 5.42 2.80 1.43
CA HIS A 135 4.76 3.43 0.29
C HIS A 135 4.49 4.94 0.46
N LEU A 136 5.35 5.65 1.20
CA LEU A 136 5.22 7.08 1.52
C LEU A 136 5.05 7.98 0.29
N GLN A 137 5.39 7.51 -0.91
CA GLN A 137 5.08 8.21 -2.17
C GLN A 137 3.58 8.42 -2.44
N TYR A 138 2.69 7.68 -1.78
CA TYR A 138 1.24 7.81 -1.89
C TYR A 138 0.62 8.52 -0.68
N TYR A 139 1.44 9.12 0.18
CA TYR A 139 1.00 9.84 1.37
C TYR A 139 1.51 11.29 1.38
N ASP A 140 0.64 12.18 1.85
CA ASP A 140 0.98 13.55 2.22
C ASP A 140 0.71 13.77 3.71
N MET A 141 1.51 14.60 4.37
CA MET A 141 1.35 14.88 5.80
C MET A 141 1.93 16.24 6.17
N GLY A 142 1.40 16.84 7.23
CA GLY A 142 1.83 18.14 7.69
C GLY A 142 0.86 18.80 8.65
N VAL A 143 0.90 20.13 8.66
CA VAL A 143 0.01 20.97 9.49
C VAL A 143 -1.13 21.54 8.65
N ASP A 144 -2.36 21.44 9.16
CA ASP A 144 -3.58 22.04 8.60
C ASP A 144 -4.05 23.20 9.50
N TYR A 145 -4.19 24.38 8.91
CA TYR A 145 -4.63 25.60 9.60
C TYR A 145 -6.12 25.92 9.39
N LYS A 146 -6.88 25.00 8.77
CA LYS A 146 -8.32 25.17 8.49
C LYS A 146 -9.18 24.17 9.24
N GLN A 147 -8.76 22.91 9.26
CA GLN A 147 -9.43 21.87 10.05
C GLN A 147 -8.78 21.81 11.42
N ILE A 148 -9.42 22.39 12.43
CA ILE A 148 -8.87 22.54 13.78
C ILE A 148 -9.91 22.04 14.77
N HIS A 149 -9.48 21.30 15.78
CA HIS A 149 -10.30 20.98 16.95
C HIS A 149 -10.17 22.09 18.00
N GLU A 150 -8.93 22.44 18.34
CA GLU A 150 -8.60 23.45 19.33
C GLU A 150 -7.33 24.23 18.96
N GLY A 151 -7.20 25.47 19.42
CA GLY A 151 -6.00 26.27 19.16
C GLY A 151 -5.95 26.82 17.73
N LYS A 152 -4.82 26.61 17.03
CA LYS A 152 -4.51 27.30 15.76
C LYS A 152 -4.20 26.38 14.58
N ALA A 153 -3.97 25.10 14.82
CA ALA A 153 -3.60 24.16 13.77
C ALA A 153 -3.78 22.71 14.24
N SER A 154 -4.06 21.80 13.31
CA SER A 154 -4.02 20.35 13.53
C SER A 154 -2.93 19.70 12.68
N GLY A 155 -2.56 18.47 13.01
CA GLY A 155 -1.76 17.63 12.13
C GLY A 155 -2.66 16.84 11.17
N TYR A 156 -2.18 16.51 9.97
CA TYR A 156 -2.89 15.61 9.05
C TYR A 156 -1.98 14.57 8.41
N ILE A 157 -2.59 13.46 8.00
CA ILE A 157 -2.06 12.51 7.01
C ILE A 157 -3.16 12.26 5.97
N THR A 158 -2.80 12.27 4.69
CA THR A 158 -3.67 11.94 3.56
C THR A 158 -3.05 10.82 2.75
N GLY A 159 -3.81 9.74 2.49
CA GLY A 159 -3.47 8.68 1.56
C GLY A 159 -4.20 8.88 0.23
N GLU A 160 -3.45 8.86 -0.88
CA GLU A 160 -3.95 8.97 -2.25
C GLU A 160 -4.03 7.59 -2.93
N GLU A 161 -4.58 7.54 -4.15
CA GLU A 161 -4.66 6.31 -4.96
C GLU A 161 -3.32 5.56 -5.00
N GLY A 162 -3.36 4.29 -4.59
CA GLY A 162 -2.19 3.41 -4.48
C GLY A 162 -1.66 3.22 -3.05
N SER A 163 -2.20 3.95 -2.06
CA SER A 163 -1.84 3.79 -0.66
C SER A 163 -2.47 2.57 0.04
N ASN A 164 -3.39 1.86 -0.62
CA ASN A 164 -4.16 0.73 -0.05
C ASN A 164 -3.33 -0.42 0.57
N VAL A 165 -2.07 -0.58 0.15
CA VAL A 165 -1.16 -1.63 0.64
C VAL A 165 -0.06 -1.08 1.56
N GLY A 166 -0.15 0.19 1.95
CA GLY A 166 0.83 0.88 2.78
C GLY A 166 0.22 1.59 3.98
N PHE A 167 1.10 2.28 4.70
CA PHE A 167 0.72 3.17 5.80
C PHE A 167 1.75 4.29 5.94
N ALA A 168 1.30 5.41 6.49
CA ALA A 168 2.17 6.51 6.89
C ALA A 168 1.93 6.88 8.35
N THR A 169 2.98 7.27 9.03
CA THR A 169 2.95 7.85 10.37
C THR A 169 3.65 9.20 10.36
N MET A 170 3.19 10.06 11.26
CA MET A 170 4.03 11.13 11.79
C MET A 170 4.03 11.01 13.31
N GLY A 171 5.20 11.17 13.91
CA GLY A 171 5.36 10.98 15.34
C GLY A 171 6.64 11.60 15.88
N GLN A 172 6.80 11.46 17.19
CA GLN A 172 7.98 11.91 17.92
C GLN A 172 8.60 10.73 18.69
N THR A 173 9.87 10.87 19.04
CA THR A 173 10.55 9.97 19.97
C THR A 173 11.31 10.79 20.99
N PHE A 174 11.21 10.40 22.26
CA PHE A 174 11.89 11.07 23.36
C PHE A 174 12.40 10.06 24.40
N LYS A 175 13.34 10.48 25.25
CA LYS A 175 13.94 9.62 26.28
C LYS A 175 12.92 9.26 27.37
N ALA A 176 12.88 7.99 27.76
CA ALA A 176 11.94 7.47 28.76
C ALA A 176 12.30 7.86 30.21
N ASN A 177 13.46 8.48 30.46
CA ASN A 177 14.05 8.67 31.81
C ASN A 177 13.08 9.19 32.89
N LYS A 178 12.15 10.09 32.53
CA LYS A 178 11.19 10.69 33.49
C LYS A 178 9.94 9.85 33.74
N TYR A 179 9.75 8.78 32.97
CA TYR A 179 8.53 7.99 32.93
C TYR A 179 8.79 6.51 33.26
N ARG A 180 10.05 6.11 33.51
CA ARG A 180 10.38 4.75 33.94
C ARG A 180 9.60 4.39 35.21
N GLY A 181 9.02 3.20 35.22
CA GLY A 181 8.15 2.69 36.29
C GLY A 181 6.68 3.13 36.17
N GLU A 182 6.41 4.21 35.44
CA GLU A 182 5.08 4.81 35.36
C GLU A 182 4.14 4.08 34.39
N ARG A 183 2.85 4.42 34.48
CA ARG A 183 1.88 4.17 33.40
C ARG A 183 1.58 5.49 32.73
N VAL A 184 1.61 5.51 31.41
CA VAL A 184 1.42 6.73 30.62
C VAL A 184 0.24 6.59 29.68
N ARG A 185 -0.52 7.68 29.53
CA ARG A 185 -1.58 7.84 28.55
C ARG A 185 -1.12 8.84 27.49
N PHE A 186 -1.19 8.43 26.24
CA PHE A 186 -1.16 9.31 25.08
C PHE A 186 -2.58 9.44 24.52
N SER A 187 -3.14 10.64 24.50
CA SER A 187 -4.51 10.88 24.03
C SER A 187 -4.59 12.05 23.07
N GLY A 188 -5.69 12.12 22.34
CA GLY A 188 -5.97 13.24 21.45
C GLY A 188 -7.23 13.02 20.63
N PHE A 189 -7.54 14.00 19.79
CA PHE A 189 -8.74 13.97 18.95
C PHE A 189 -8.37 13.58 17.53
N LEU A 190 -9.10 12.61 16.97
CA LEU A 190 -9.02 12.24 15.56
C LEU A 190 -10.29 12.64 14.83
N LYS A 191 -10.11 13.10 13.59
CA LYS A 191 -11.17 13.30 12.60
C LYS A 191 -10.76 12.60 11.32
N THR A 192 -11.71 11.98 10.61
CA THR A 192 -11.42 11.27 9.36
C THR A 192 -12.34 11.67 8.23
N GLU A 193 -11.85 11.55 7.00
CA GLU A 193 -12.61 11.72 5.77
C GLU A 193 -12.25 10.57 4.81
N ASN A 194 -13.25 9.76 4.45
CA ASN A 194 -13.13 8.66 3.49
C ASN A 194 -11.98 7.67 3.78
N VAL A 195 -11.68 7.42 5.05
CA VAL A 195 -10.61 6.49 5.45
C VAL A 195 -11.05 5.04 5.25
N ASN A 196 -10.30 4.25 4.49
CA ASN A 196 -10.71 2.87 4.18
C ASN A 196 -10.13 1.82 5.13
N ASN A 197 -8.82 1.82 5.37
CA ASN A 197 -8.15 0.78 6.16
C ASN A 197 -8.07 1.16 7.63
N GLY A 198 -7.74 2.41 7.95
CA GLY A 198 -7.82 2.91 9.33
C GLY A 198 -6.94 4.12 9.62
N ALA A 199 -7.42 4.97 10.53
CA ALA A 199 -6.64 6.00 11.19
C ALA A 199 -6.51 5.69 12.69
N MET A 200 -5.33 5.93 13.26
CA MET A 200 -4.99 5.49 14.61
C MET A 200 -4.06 6.48 15.32
N LEU A 201 -4.14 6.52 16.65
CA LEU A 201 -3.00 6.89 17.49
C LEU A 201 -2.14 5.65 17.73
N TRP A 202 -0.85 5.84 17.95
CA TRP A 202 0.04 4.75 18.33
C TRP A 202 1.07 5.21 19.35
N MET A 203 1.52 4.28 20.20
CA MET A 203 2.60 4.48 21.15
C MET A 203 3.43 3.21 21.28
N ARG A 204 4.75 3.37 21.44
CA ARG A 204 5.74 2.31 21.59
C ARG A 204 6.73 2.70 22.68
N VAL A 205 7.07 1.75 23.53
CA VAL A 205 8.13 1.88 24.54
C VAL A 205 9.28 0.96 24.15
N ASP A 206 10.48 1.52 24.04
CA ASP A 206 11.66 0.85 23.51
C ASP A 206 12.69 0.57 24.63
N GLY A 207 13.32 -0.60 24.57
CA GLY A 207 14.35 -1.08 25.50
C GLY A 207 15.79 -0.88 24.99
N GLU A 208 16.77 -1.18 25.84
CA GLU A 208 18.20 -0.90 25.59
C GLU A 208 18.79 -1.64 24.39
N ASN A 209 18.27 -2.82 24.03
CA ASN A 209 18.79 -3.65 22.94
C ASN A 209 18.00 -3.48 21.63
N GLY A 210 17.19 -2.41 21.52
CA GLY A 210 16.37 -2.13 20.35
C GLY A 210 15.08 -2.96 20.29
N GLU A 211 14.77 -3.72 21.34
CA GLU A 211 13.51 -4.40 21.51
C GLU A 211 12.36 -3.42 21.80
N THR A 212 11.18 -3.77 21.32
CA THR A 212 9.94 -3.09 21.70
C THR A 212 9.40 -3.75 22.96
N LEU A 213 9.36 -3.01 24.07
CA LEU A 213 8.90 -3.50 25.37
C LEU A 213 7.38 -3.48 25.48
N ASN A 214 6.74 -2.42 25.00
CA ASN A 214 5.28 -2.28 24.96
C ASN A 214 4.87 -1.53 23.69
N PHE A 215 3.73 -1.91 23.10
CA PHE A 215 3.23 -1.31 21.87
C PHE A 215 1.71 -1.39 21.77
N ASP A 216 1.10 -0.31 21.32
CA ASP A 216 -0.30 -0.28 20.89
C ASP A 216 -0.43 0.75 19.76
N ASN A 217 -1.08 0.33 18.67
CA ASN A 217 -1.33 1.11 17.47
C ASN A 217 -2.82 1.23 17.13
N MET A 218 -3.71 0.92 18.07
CA MET A 218 -5.16 0.89 17.87
C MET A 218 -5.64 0.02 16.68
N GLU A 219 -4.90 -0.98 16.22
CA GLU A 219 -5.29 -1.77 15.04
C GLU A 219 -6.71 -2.38 15.18
N ASN A 220 -6.98 -2.97 16.34
CA ASN A 220 -8.29 -3.56 16.70
C ASN A 220 -9.40 -2.53 16.95
N ARG A 221 -9.07 -1.24 17.01
CA ARG A 221 -9.98 -0.13 17.32
C ARG A 221 -9.73 1.08 16.41
N SER A 222 -9.36 0.80 15.17
CA SER A 222 -9.01 1.80 14.16
C SER A 222 -10.23 2.59 13.69
N VAL A 223 -10.02 3.87 13.38
CA VAL A 223 -11.09 4.76 12.91
C VAL A 223 -11.21 4.66 11.39
N LYS A 224 -12.42 4.34 10.91
CA LYS A 224 -12.71 4.16 9.47
C LYS A 224 -13.85 5.07 9.01
N GLY A 225 -13.94 5.30 7.71
CA GLY A 225 -14.93 6.15 7.08
C GLY A 225 -14.71 7.64 7.35
N THR A 226 -15.80 8.39 7.28
CA THR A 226 -15.82 9.83 7.57
C THR A 226 -16.44 10.06 8.94
N THR A 227 -15.70 10.72 9.82
CA THR A 227 -16.09 10.97 11.21
C THR A 227 -15.87 12.44 11.57
N ASN A 228 -16.59 12.95 12.57
CA ASN A 228 -16.24 14.20 13.23
C ASN A 228 -15.10 13.97 14.23
N TRP A 229 -14.61 15.03 14.86
CA TRP A 229 -13.64 14.93 15.96
C TRP A 229 -14.17 14.04 17.08
N ASN A 230 -13.42 12.99 17.41
CA ASN A 230 -13.67 12.11 18.54
C ASN A 230 -12.36 11.89 19.29
N GLN A 231 -12.45 11.66 20.60
CA GLN A 231 -11.27 11.46 21.44
C GLN A 231 -10.86 9.98 21.45
N TYR A 232 -9.55 9.74 21.39
CA TYR A 232 -8.94 8.43 21.45
C TYR A 232 -7.71 8.46 22.37
N GLU A 233 -7.34 7.30 22.91
CA GLU A 233 -6.19 7.18 23.79
C GLU A 233 -5.47 5.84 23.66
N VAL A 234 -4.18 5.85 23.98
CA VAL A 234 -3.31 4.69 24.13
C VAL A 234 -2.67 4.76 25.50
N VAL A 235 -2.76 3.68 26.28
CA VAL A 235 -2.22 3.59 27.65
C VAL A 235 -1.25 2.42 27.73
N LEU A 236 0.01 2.70 28.07
CA LEU A 236 1.07 1.70 28.20
C LEU A 236 1.81 1.86 29.52
N ASP A 237 2.31 0.75 30.05
CA ASP A 237 3.35 0.77 31.08
C ASP A 237 4.71 1.10 30.48
N VAL A 238 5.55 1.80 31.24
CA VAL A 238 6.92 2.13 30.87
C VAL A 238 7.88 1.39 31.81
N PRO A 239 8.42 0.23 31.42
CA PRO A 239 9.34 -0.54 32.27
C PRO A 239 10.59 0.25 32.68
N GLU A 240 11.20 -0.11 33.82
CA GLU A 240 12.42 0.54 34.31
C GLU A 240 13.59 0.51 33.32
N SER A 241 13.68 -0.54 32.51
CA SER A 241 14.68 -0.72 31.46
C SER A 241 14.45 0.12 30.19
N SER A 242 13.39 0.94 30.14
CA SER A 242 13.04 1.70 28.93
C SER A 242 14.06 2.80 28.62
N ILE A 243 14.43 2.95 27.34
CA ILE A 243 15.29 4.04 26.85
C ILE A 243 14.51 5.14 26.15
N GLY A 244 13.42 4.78 25.49
CA GLY A 244 12.70 5.67 24.59
C GLY A 244 11.21 5.40 24.58
N ILE A 245 10.45 6.45 24.32
CA ILE A 245 9.03 6.37 24.03
C ILE A 245 8.82 7.04 22.68
N ALA A 246 8.18 6.32 21.76
CA ALA A 246 7.78 6.82 20.47
C ALA A 246 6.25 6.84 20.40
N PHE A 247 5.67 7.88 19.80
CA PHE A 247 4.23 8.02 19.68
C PHE A 247 3.86 8.87 18.48
N GLY A 248 2.61 8.80 18.04
CA GLY A 248 2.11 9.68 16.99
C GLY A 248 0.76 9.24 16.44
N MET A 249 0.46 9.72 15.24
CA MET A 249 -0.70 9.26 14.47
C MET A 249 -0.25 8.40 13.29
N MET A 250 -1.15 7.56 12.81
CA MET A 250 -0.98 6.69 11.65
C MET A 250 -2.21 6.74 10.77
N LEU A 251 -2.00 6.67 9.46
CA LEU A 251 -3.04 6.37 8.47
C LEU A 251 -2.59 5.17 7.63
N ALA A 252 -3.40 4.12 7.61
CA ALA A 252 -3.29 3.01 6.68
C ALA A 252 -4.29 3.22 5.53
N GLY A 253 -3.87 2.92 4.31
CA GLY A 253 -4.73 3.03 3.12
C GLY A 253 -5.02 4.47 2.66
N GLU A 254 -6.14 4.63 1.95
CA GLU A 254 -6.64 5.87 1.36
C GLU A 254 -7.50 6.66 2.35
N GLY A 255 -7.68 7.95 2.05
CA GLY A 255 -8.50 8.88 2.83
C GLY A 255 -7.65 9.92 3.53
N LYS A 256 -8.26 10.70 4.42
CA LYS A 256 -7.57 11.74 5.19
C LYS A 256 -7.92 11.63 6.66
N ALA A 257 -6.92 11.78 7.51
CA ALA A 257 -7.07 11.86 8.95
C ALA A 257 -6.40 13.12 9.48
N TRP A 258 -7.01 13.72 10.48
CA TRP A 258 -6.44 14.82 11.26
C TRP A 258 -6.27 14.41 12.72
N VAL A 259 -5.27 14.97 13.38
CA VAL A 259 -5.01 14.84 14.82
C VAL A 259 -4.82 16.20 15.46
N ASP A 260 -5.40 16.40 16.64
CA ASP A 260 -5.32 17.65 17.38
C ASP A 260 -5.50 17.42 18.90
N SER A 261 -5.26 18.45 19.71
CA SER A 261 -5.38 18.44 21.18
C SER A 261 -4.67 17.23 21.82
N LEU A 262 -3.43 16.96 21.40
CA LEU A 262 -2.64 15.84 21.92
C LEU A 262 -2.18 16.10 23.36
N ALA A 263 -2.33 15.09 24.21
CA ALA A 263 -1.86 15.09 25.59
C ALA A 263 -1.02 13.83 25.89
N PHE A 264 -0.03 13.99 26.76
CA PHE A 264 0.81 12.89 27.24
C PHE A 264 0.97 13.01 28.75
N GLU A 265 0.41 12.06 29.49
CA GLU A 265 0.20 12.18 30.93
C GLU A 265 0.61 10.89 31.65
N VAL A 266 1.14 11.02 32.88
CA VAL A 266 1.26 9.89 33.80
C VAL A 266 -0.11 9.64 34.41
N VAL A 267 -0.55 8.39 34.44
CA VAL A 267 -1.84 7.98 34.99
C VAL A 267 -1.65 6.91 36.07
N ASP A 268 -2.62 6.83 36.97
CA ASP A 268 -2.63 5.81 38.01
C ASP A 268 -2.73 4.39 37.42
N LYS A 269 -2.16 3.39 38.10
CA LYS A 269 -2.16 1.98 37.66
C LYS A 269 -3.56 1.34 37.63
N THR A 270 -4.57 1.98 38.21
CA THR A 270 -5.99 1.59 38.07
C THR A 270 -6.54 1.85 36.66
N VAL A 271 -5.94 2.74 35.87
CA VAL A 271 -6.30 2.93 34.47
C VAL A 271 -5.78 1.74 33.65
N PRO A 272 -6.63 0.96 32.97
CA PRO A 272 -6.17 -0.22 32.24
C PRO A 272 -5.26 0.14 31.07
N VAL A 273 -4.26 -0.70 30.81
CA VAL A 273 -3.48 -0.62 29.56
C VAL A 273 -4.38 -0.95 28.38
N THR A 274 -4.11 -0.33 27.23
CA THR A 274 -4.90 -0.54 26.01
C THR A 274 -4.25 -1.52 25.03
N ALA A 275 -2.97 -1.86 25.24
CA ALA A 275 -2.31 -2.90 24.48
C ALA A 275 -3.05 -4.24 24.66
N ALA A 276 -3.28 -4.95 23.56
CA ALA A 276 -3.82 -6.29 23.62
C ALA A 276 -2.86 -7.19 24.42
N SER A 277 -3.35 -7.78 25.50
CA SER A 277 -2.64 -8.82 26.24
C SER A 277 -2.46 -10.03 25.33
N ILE A 278 -1.24 -10.27 24.86
CA ILE A 278 -0.92 -11.50 24.10
C ILE A 278 -1.24 -12.74 24.95
N GLY A 279 -1.14 -12.62 26.28
CA GLY A 279 -1.39 -13.70 27.24
C GLY A 279 -2.81 -14.26 27.23
N GLU A 280 -3.82 -13.53 26.76
CA GLU A 280 -5.20 -14.05 26.71
C GLU A 280 -5.42 -15.10 25.59
N TYR A 281 -4.51 -15.18 24.61
CA TYR A 281 -4.65 -16.04 23.43
C TYR A 281 -3.47 -16.98 23.20
N ILE A 282 -2.50 -17.04 24.11
CA ILE A 282 -1.40 -18.01 24.04
C ILE A 282 -1.90 -19.32 24.67
N PRO A 283 -2.06 -20.40 23.89
CA PRO A 283 -2.33 -21.70 24.47
C PRO A 283 -1.11 -22.17 25.28
N GLU A 284 -1.34 -22.84 26.41
CA GLU A 284 -0.29 -23.39 27.29
C GLU A 284 0.60 -24.40 26.56
N GLU A 285 0.09 -25.02 25.48
CA GLU A 285 0.77 -26.03 24.68
C GLU A 285 0.51 -25.81 23.17
N PRO A 286 1.37 -26.30 22.27
CA PRO A 286 1.11 -26.21 20.83
C PRO A 286 -0.20 -26.91 20.42
N VAL A 287 -1.09 -26.18 19.75
CA VAL A 287 -2.38 -26.70 19.25
C VAL A 287 -2.31 -27.00 17.74
N ASN A 288 -3.13 -27.95 17.27
CA ASN A 288 -3.32 -28.28 15.85
C ASN A 288 -2.04 -28.68 15.08
N LEU A 289 -1.12 -29.39 15.73
CA LEU A 289 0.14 -29.85 15.10
C LEU A 289 -0.06 -30.78 13.88
N THR A 290 -1.25 -31.35 13.71
CA THR A 290 -1.61 -32.20 12.56
C THR A 290 -2.28 -31.44 11.43
N PHE A 291 -2.59 -30.15 11.60
CA PHE A 291 -3.30 -29.32 10.60
C PHE A 291 -4.68 -29.86 10.17
N GLU A 292 -5.28 -30.76 10.95
CA GLU A 292 -6.66 -31.22 10.74
C GLU A 292 -7.63 -30.19 11.32
N LEU A 293 -8.60 -29.77 10.49
CA LEU A 293 -9.64 -28.78 10.82
C LEU A 293 -10.76 -29.38 11.66
#